data_AF-A0A1C7LW24-F1
#
_entry.id   AF-A0A1C7LW24-F1
#
_cell.length_a   1.000
_cell.length_b   1.000
_cell.length_c   1.000
_cell.angle_alpha   90.00
_cell.angle_beta   90.00
_cell.angle_gamma   90.00
#
_symmetry.space_group_name_H-M   'P 1'
#
loop_
_entity.id
_entity.type
_entity.pdbx_description
1 polymer ?
#
loop_
_entity_poly.entity_id
_entity_poly.type
_entity_poly.pdbx_seq_one_letter_code
_entity_poly.pdbx_strand_id
1 'polypeptide(L)'
;MQSQDYKDVAHWTSASEDNAAAANGSRSSGPSPPSPLIPSIPHANSGGIGDDGPLMLQSTKQESTKLPLRFSPTLPALSYQDLYLLDMDILLQMGECRRLWECSLTSPVDGVQSICSIRSLREKEIYLNSTCKSLKDRTTSLDNATMTLKTAMVERIKENIQIVRGYITGLEKPTVAPGSARSFDTSKFVNKPVLNLHRIYLSVLYIVLAMSLLAKLSRSLSNGLLRLLGLFLEDVWRDKGGPTPDEAAILDDFPKDIRSVRKAFDLEPTTIIWACCPKCSFTHRSFPEKPPCNARLTTRKVQKGESVRVPIRPYPVQDFDAFVASLLCRPGIEDVIRKGMDLVLKQEDFYLQDVIHGSALREIKGPDGRAFADGPAEEI
;
A
#
# COMPACT_ATOMS: atom_id res chain seq x y z
N MET A 1 4.30 -0.14 38.08
CA MET A 1 4.20 -1.19 37.05
C MET A 1 5.02 -0.73 35.87
N GLN A 2 6.17 -1.36 35.65
CA GLN A 2 7.16 -0.97 34.64
C GLN A 2 6.61 -1.26 33.24
N SER A 3 6.58 -0.23 32.40
CA SER A 3 6.39 -0.35 30.95
C SER A 3 7.77 -0.66 30.36
N GLN A 4 7.92 -1.86 29.84
CA GLN A 4 9.12 -2.30 29.14
C GLN A 4 8.96 -1.93 27.66
N ASP A 5 9.87 -1.07 27.18
CA ASP A 5 10.02 -0.67 25.78
C ASP A 5 10.15 -1.91 24.86
N TYR A 6 9.19 -2.09 23.96
CA TYR A 6 9.25 -3.07 22.88
C TYR A 6 9.85 -2.42 21.62
N LYS A 7 11.18 -2.37 21.55
CA LYS A 7 11.93 -2.18 20.30
C LYS A 7 12.14 -3.54 19.64
N ASP A 8 11.10 -4.10 19.03
CA ASP A 8 11.22 -5.30 18.18
C ASP A 8 10.16 -5.27 17.07
N VAL A 9 10.29 -4.30 16.15
CA VAL A 9 9.76 -4.44 14.80
C VAL A 9 10.96 -4.63 13.89
N ALA A 10 11.50 -5.85 13.88
CA ALA A 10 12.43 -6.24 12.84
C ALA A 10 11.71 -6.10 11.50
N HIS A 11 12.16 -5.17 10.66
CA HIS A 11 11.81 -5.15 9.26
C HIS A 11 12.16 -6.53 8.69
N TRP A 12 11.15 -7.31 8.30
CA TRP A 12 11.31 -8.54 7.55
C TRP A 12 11.74 -8.18 6.12
N THR A 13 12.98 -7.73 5.96
CA THR A 13 13.67 -7.76 4.68
C THR A 13 14.23 -9.16 4.52
N SER A 14 14.01 -9.75 3.35
CA SER A 14 14.53 -11.06 2.95
C SER A 14 16.03 -11.20 3.28
N ALA A 15 16.34 -11.78 4.43
CA ALA A 15 17.71 -12.10 4.84
C ALA A 15 18.29 -13.15 3.90
N SER A 16 19.55 -12.92 3.52
CA SER A 16 20.35 -13.76 2.64
C SER A 16 20.49 -15.20 3.13
N GLU A 17 20.34 -16.13 2.19
CA GLU A 17 20.79 -17.51 2.30
C GLU A 17 22.26 -17.57 1.88
N ASP A 18 23.16 -17.32 2.82
CA ASP A 18 24.55 -17.78 2.72
C ASP A 18 24.84 -18.73 3.89
N ASN A 19 25.57 -19.81 3.56
CA ASN A 19 26.07 -20.91 4.39
C ASN A 19 25.11 -22.06 4.77
N ALA A 20 25.13 -23.09 3.91
CA ALA A 20 24.95 -24.48 4.31
C ALA A 20 25.83 -25.40 3.43
N ALA A 21 27.10 -25.54 3.80
CA ALA A 21 27.95 -26.65 3.36
C ALA A 21 28.34 -27.49 4.58
N ALA A 22 28.31 -28.81 4.40
CA ALA A 22 28.73 -29.89 5.30
C ALA A 22 27.76 -30.34 6.41
N ALA A 23 26.97 -31.38 6.11
CA ALA A 23 26.73 -32.54 7.00
C ALA A 23 26.08 -33.69 6.20
N ASN A 24 26.90 -34.59 5.66
CA ASN A 24 26.44 -35.88 5.12
C ASN A 24 26.13 -36.82 6.27
N GLY A 25 24.84 -37.02 6.55
CA GLY A 25 24.33 -38.05 7.46
C GLY A 25 23.33 -38.94 6.73
N SER A 26 23.74 -40.17 6.45
CA SER A 26 22.96 -41.25 5.84
C SER A 26 21.58 -41.42 6.48
N ARG A 27 20.52 -41.18 5.70
CA ARG A 27 19.13 -41.52 6.07
C ARG A 27 18.63 -42.69 5.25
N SER A 28 18.28 -43.75 5.96
CA SER A 28 17.57 -44.94 5.50
C SER A 28 16.21 -44.59 4.90
N SER A 29 15.92 -45.13 3.73
CA SER A 29 14.64 -45.06 3.01
C SER A 29 13.54 -45.83 3.75
N GLY A 30 12.58 -45.12 4.34
CA GLY A 30 11.30 -45.68 4.77
C GLY A 30 10.25 -45.56 3.65
N PRO A 31 9.24 -46.45 3.61
CA PRO A 31 8.27 -46.51 2.51
C PRO A 31 7.29 -45.33 2.51
N SER A 32 7.00 -44.84 1.31
CA SER A 32 6.07 -43.75 1.03
C SER A 32 4.62 -44.10 1.42
N PRO A 33 3.83 -43.14 1.93
CA PRO A 33 2.40 -43.35 2.15
C PRO A 33 1.63 -43.36 0.81
N PRO A 34 0.50 -44.09 0.74
CA PRO A 34 -0.31 -44.17 -0.48
C PRO A 34 -1.06 -42.86 -0.75
N SER A 35 -1.10 -42.47 -2.03
CA SER A 35 -1.84 -41.31 -2.54
C SER A 35 -3.36 -41.48 -2.35
N PRO A 36 -4.10 -40.41 -2.04
CA PRO A 36 -5.55 -40.46 -1.95
C PRO A 36 -6.18 -40.59 -3.35
N LEU A 37 -7.14 -41.52 -3.47
CA LEU A 37 -7.96 -41.76 -4.65
C LEU A 37 -8.86 -40.55 -4.94
N ILE A 38 -8.74 -40.00 -6.14
CA ILE A 38 -9.62 -38.97 -6.69
C ILE A 38 -10.88 -39.68 -7.23
N PRO A 39 -12.11 -39.29 -6.84
CA PRO A 39 -13.32 -39.87 -7.41
C PRO A 39 -13.53 -39.38 -8.84
N SER A 40 -13.76 -40.31 -9.75
CA SER A 40 -14.12 -40.08 -11.14
C SER A 40 -15.48 -39.37 -11.25
N ILE A 41 -15.51 -38.24 -11.95
CA ILE A 41 -16.74 -37.52 -12.30
C ILE A 41 -17.38 -38.20 -13.51
N PRO A 42 -18.69 -38.51 -13.50
CA PRO A 42 -19.36 -39.09 -14.66
C PRO A 42 -19.57 -38.05 -15.77
N HIS A 43 -19.23 -38.44 -17.01
CA HIS A 43 -19.60 -37.73 -18.23
C HIS A 43 -21.12 -37.75 -18.41
N ALA A 44 -21.75 -36.58 -18.41
CA ALA A 44 -23.13 -36.39 -18.83
C ALA A 44 -23.19 -35.85 -20.26
N ASN A 45 -24.10 -36.46 -21.01
CA ASN A 45 -24.39 -36.30 -22.42
C ASN A 45 -24.68 -34.85 -22.87
N SER A 46 -24.25 -34.59 -24.10
CA SER A 46 -24.61 -33.48 -24.97
C SER A 46 -26.10 -33.40 -25.26
N GLY A 47 -26.69 -32.21 -25.14
CA GLY A 47 -27.99 -31.89 -25.72
C GLY A 47 -28.37 -30.42 -25.54
N GLY A 48 -28.75 -29.76 -26.64
CA GLY A 48 -29.58 -28.55 -26.63
C GLY A 48 -28.86 -27.23 -26.90
N ILE A 49 -28.88 -26.83 -28.18
CA ILE A 49 -28.70 -25.43 -28.60
C ILE A 49 -29.97 -24.68 -28.19
N GLY A 50 -29.82 -23.64 -27.36
CA GLY A 50 -30.87 -22.69 -27.00
C GLY A 50 -30.24 -21.32 -26.78
N ASP A 51 -30.54 -20.39 -27.68
CA ASP A 51 -30.30 -18.95 -27.56
C ASP A 51 -31.04 -18.41 -26.35
N ASP A 52 -30.34 -17.85 -25.37
CA ASP A 52 -30.89 -16.92 -24.39
C ASP A 52 -29.83 -15.88 -24.00
N GLY A 53 -30.23 -14.62 -24.08
CA GLY A 53 -29.36 -13.44 -23.97
C GLY A 53 -28.79 -13.16 -22.57
N PRO A 54 -27.94 -12.12 -22.44
CA PRO A 54 -27.16 -11.89 -21.24
C PRO A 54 -28.01 -11.34 -20.09
N LEU A 55 -28.22 -12.16 -19.06
CA LEU A 55 -28.73 -11.74 -17.76
C LEU A 55 -27.66 -10.91 -17.03
N MET A 56 -27.88 -9.59 -17.02
CA MET A 56 -27.20 -8.62 -16.17
C MET A 56 -27.37 -8.98 -14.68
N LEU A 57 -26.26 -9.24 -14.00
CA LEU A 57 -26.18 -9.30 -12.54
C LEU A 57 -26.55 -7.93 -11.95
N GLN A 58 -27.76 -7.82 -11.42
CA GLN A 58 -28.17 -6.68 -10.60
C GLN A 58 -27.46 -6.78 -9.24
N SER A 59 -26.47 -5.91 -9.06
CA SER A 59 -25.88 -5.61 -7.76
C SER A 59 -26.94 -4.99 -6.86
N THR A 60 -27.36 -5.72 -5.84
CA THR A 60 -28.23 -5.23 -4.77
C THR A 60 -27.48 -4.17 -3.97
N LYS A 61 -27.68 -2.91 -4.36
CA LYS A 61 -27.36 -1.74 -3.54
C LYS A 61 -28.07 -1.89 -2.21
N GLN A 62 -27.28 -2.15 -1.16
CA GLN A 62 -27.73 -2.06 0.21
C GLN A 62 -27.97 -0.57 0.50
N GLU A 63 -29.22 -0.12 0.35
CA GLU A 63 -29.67 1.20 0.74
C GLU A 63 -29.57 1.32 2.27
N SER A 64 -28.44 1.87 2.72
CA SER A 64 -28.35 2.49 4.03
C SER A 64 -29.41 3.59 4.07
N THR A 65 -30.45 3.38 4.88
CA THR A 65 -31.51 4.33 5.20
C THR A 65 -30.90 5.62 5.75
N LYS A 66 -30.50 6.52 4.85
CA LYS A 66 -30.13 7.89 5.20
C LYS A 66 -31.43 8.59 5.60
N LEU A 67 -31.60 8.83 6.89
CA LEU A 67 -32.62 9.74 7.39
C LEU A 67 -32.48 11.08 6.63
N PRO A 68 -33.48 11.52 5.86
CA PRO A 68 -33.41 12.77 5.13
C PRO A 68 -33.81 13.89 6.08
N LEU A 69 -32.87 14.33 6.92
CA LEU A 69 -32.99 15.59 7.63
C LEU A 69 -31.78 16.46 7.28
N ARG A 70 -31.65 16.79 5.99
CA ARG A 70 -30.96 18.03 5.61
C ARG A 70 -31.92 19.18 5.89
N PHE A 71 -31.95 19.62 7.14
CA PHE A 71 -32.53 20.93 7.45
C PHE A 71 -31.72 21.98 6.68
N SER A 72 -32.32 22.52 5.63
CA SER A 72 -31.81 23.75 5.02
C SER A 72 -31.91 24.87 6.08
N PRO A 73 -30.92 25.77 6.24
CA PRO A 73 -30.88 26.76 7.33
C PRO A 73 -32.02 27.78 7.32
N THR A 74 -32.91 27.73 6.34
CA THR A 74 -34.11 28.57 6.26
C THR A 74 -35.21 28.02 7.16
N LEU A 75 -35.01 28.13 8.48
CA LEU A 75 -36.05 27.85 9.47
C LEU A 75 -37.13 28.96 9.42
N PRO A 76 -38.43 28.66 9.44
CA PRO A 76 -39.47 29.66 9.72
C PRO A 76 -39.35 30.20 11.17
N ALA A 77 -40.28 31.06 11.62
CA ALA A 77 -40.26 31.67 12.95
C ALA A 77 -40.04 30.60 14.04
N LEU A 78 -38.97 30.77 14.83
CA LEU A 78 -38.49 29.75 15.76
C LEU A 78 -39.41 29.69 16.99
N SER A 79 -40.23 28.65 17.09
CA SER A 79 -40.87 28.28 18.35
C SER A 79 -39.83 27.67 19.30
N TYR A 80 -40.17 27.58 20.60
CA TYR A 80 -39.35 26.86 21.58
C TYR A 80 -39.06 25.41 21.14
N GLN A 81 -40.07 24.74 20.55
CA GLN A 81 -39.96 23.38 20.06
C GLN A 81 -38.92 23.27 18.93
N ASP A 82 -38.87 24.25 18.03
CA ASP A 82 -37.89 24.27 16.93
C ASP A 82 -36.47 24.48 17.44
N LEU A 83 -36.28 25.36 18.44
CA LEU A 83 -34.98 25.53 19.10
C LEU A 83 -34.52 24.26 19.81
N TYR A 84 -35.43 23.56 20.50
CA TYR A 84 -35.11 22.31 21.17
C TYR A 84 -34.67 21.22 20.18
N LEU A 85 -35.39 21.06 19.06
CA LEU A 85 -35.01 20.11 18.01
C LEU A 85 -33.66 20.47 17.38
N LEU A 86 -33.40 21.76 17.16
CA LEU A 86 -32.12 22.24 16.67
C LEU A 86 -30.98 21.97 17.67
N ASP A 87 -31.22 22.13 18.97
CA ASP A 87 -30.23 21.82 20.01
C ASP A 87 -29.86 20.33 20.02
N MET A 88 -30.86 19.46 19.87
CA MET A 88 -30.65 18.02 19.75
C MET A 88 -29.85 17.65 18.50
N ASP A 89 -30.12 18.30 17.36
CA ASP A 89 -29.31 18.10 16.14
C ASP A 89 -27.86 18.53 16.36
N ILE A 90 -27.61 19.70 16.97
CA ILE A 90 -26.26 20.18 17.30
C ILE A 90 -25.50 19.15 18.16
N LEU A 91 -26.16 18.56 19.16
CA LEU A 91 -25.55 17.53 20.01
C LEU A 91 -25.19 16.27 19.21
N LEU A 92 -26.05 15.84 18.27
CA LEU A 92 -25.77 14.72 17.38
C LEU A 92 -24.56 15.02 16.47
N GLN A 93 -24.51 16.22 15.87
CA GLN A 93 -23.38 16.65 15.04
C GLN A 93 -22.05 16.61 15.81
N MET A 94 -22.06 16.99 17.09
CA MET A 94 -20.87 16.93 17.94
C MET A 94 -20.45 15.51 18.29
N GLY A 95 -21.40 14.59 18.47
CA GLY A 95 -21.12 13.16 18.61
C GLY A 95 -20.38 12.59 17.39
N GLU A 96 -20.78 13.00 16.19
CA GLU A 96 -20.08 12.62 14.94
C GLU A 96 -18.66 13.22 14.86
N CYS A 97 -18.49 14.50 15.23
CA CYS A 97 -17.18 15.14 15.26
C CYS A 97 -16.20 14.41 16.18
N ARG A 98 -16.65 14.02 17.38
CA ARG A 98 -15.83 13.26 18.34
C ARG A 98 -15.42 11.90 17.76
N ARG A 99 -16.36 11.17 17.15
CA ARG A 99 -16.08 9.89 16.50
C ARG A 99 -15.06 10.02 15.37
N LEU A 100 -15.19 11.05 14.52
CA LEU A 100 -14.24 11.31 13.44
C LEU A 100 -12.82 11.54 13.99
N TRP A 101 -12.71 12.35 15.04
CA TRP A 101 -11.44 12.61 15.71
C TRP A 101 -10.82 11.35 16.32
N GLU A 102 -11.59 10.57 17.08
CA GLU A 102 -11.11 9.33 17.72
C GLU A 102 -10.66 8.29 16.68
N CYS A 103 -11.43 8.11 15.60
CA CYS A 103 -11.05 7.21 14.51
C CYS A 103 -9.75 7.66 13.82
N SER A 104 -9.56 8.96 13.62
CA SER A 104 -8.36 9.51 13.00
C SER A 104 -7.09 9.37 13.85
N LEU A 105 -7.20 9.35 15.19
CA LEU A 105 -6.05 9.13 16.07
C LEU A 105 -5.57 7.67 16.08
N THR A 106 -6.48 6.72 15.86
CA THR A 106 -6.16 5.28 15.93
C THR A 106 -5.62 4.69 14.64
N SER A 107 -5.81 5.37 13.51
CA SER A 107 -5.30 4.92 12.22
C SER A 107 -3.85 5.40 12.04
N PRO A 108 -2.91 4.56 11.58
CA PRO A 108 -1.62 5.06 11.13
C PRO A 108 -1.88 6.18 10.12
N VAL A 109 -1.16 7.29 10.26
CA VAL A 109 -1.34 8.56 9.52
C VAL A 109 -0.95 8.41 8.04
N ASP A 110 -1.50 7.40 7.37
CA ASP A 110 -1.46 7.26 5.93
C ASP A 110 -2.55 8.24 5.42
N GLY A 111 -2.10 9.37 4.89
CA GLY A 111 -2.80 10.66 4.88
C GLY A 111 -4.23 10.71 4.33
N VAL A 112 -4.71 9.70 3.61
CA VAL A 112 -6.05 9.69 2.99
C VAL A 112 -7.17 9.74 4.03
N GLN A 113 -7.08 8.95 5.10
CA GLN A 113 -8.14 8.91 6.11
C GLN A 113 -8.19 10.20 6.95
N SER A 114 -7.01 10.80 7.21
CA SER A 114 -6.92 12.11 7.88
C SER A 114 -7.55 13.21 7.02
N ILE A 115 -7.25 13.24 5.71
CA ILE A 115 -7.82 14.24 4.78
C ILE A 115 -9.35 14.15 4.74
N CYS A 116 -9.91 12.94 4.64
CA CYS A 116 -11.36 12.74 4.67
C CYS A 116 -11.99 13.23 5.98
N SER A 117 -11.38 12.92 7.13
CA SER A 117 -11.85 13.39 8.43
C SER A 117 -11.75 14.92 8.57
N ILE A 118 -10.65 15.53 8.12
CA ILE A 118 -10.49 17.00 8.12
C ILE A 118 -11.60 17.64 7.28
N ARG A 119 -11.87 17.11 6.08
CA ARG A 119 -12.94 17.61 5.22
C ARG A 119 -14.29 17.53 5.92
N SER A 120 -14.63 16.37 6.50
CA SER A 120 -15.88 16.20 7.23
C SER A 120 -15.98 17.14 8.44
N LEU A 121 -14.90 17.32 9.21
CA LEU A 121 -14.87 18.27 10.33
C LEU A 121 -15.08 19.71 9.87
N ARG A 122 -14.49 20.13 8.74
CA ARG A 122 -14.71 21.46 8.16
C ARG A 122 -16.16 21.65 7.71
N GLU A 123 -16.80 20.64 7.14
CA GLU A 123 -18.24 20.69 6.81
C GLU A 123 -19.10 20.91 8.07
N LYS A 124 -18.77 20.24 9.18
CA LYS A 124 -19.44 20.45 10.48
C LYS A 124 -19.15 21.82 11.08
N GLU A 125 -17.91 22.33 10.95
CA GLU A 125 -17.57 23.69 11.36
C GLU A 125 -18.41 24.73 10.60
N ILE A 126 -18.56 24.59 9.29
CA ILE A 126 -19.37 25.47 8.46
C ILE A 126 -20.84 25.44 8.91
N TYR A 127 -21.38 24.24 9.14
CA TYR A 127 -22.73 24.06 9.68
C TYR A 127 -22.89 24.82 11.00
N LEU A 128 -22.03 24.58 12.00
CA LEU A 128 -22.12 25.22 13.32
C LEU A 128 -22.01 26.75 13.23
N ASN A 129 -21.11 27.28 12.39
CA ASN A 129 -20.98 28.71 12.18
C ASN A 129 -22.25 29.31 11.55
N SER A 130 -22.83 28.64 10.55
CA SER A 130 -24.06 29.09 9.90
C SER A 130 -25.25 29.09 10.87
N THR A 131 -25.37 28.06 11.72
CA THR A 131 -26.42 27.94 12.73
C THR A 131 -26.26 29.00 13.82
N CYS A 132 -25.04 29.24 14.30
CA CYS A 132 -24.74 30.30 15.26
C CYS A 132 -25.12 31.69 14.71
N LYS A 133 -24.78 31.97 13.45
CA LYS A 133 -25.14 33.22 12.77
C LYS A 133 -26.66 33.37 12.63
N SER A 134 -27.35 32.34 12.15
CA SER A 134 -28.81 32.33 11.99
C SER A 134 -29.54 32.56 13.32
N LEU A 135 -29.06 31.96 14.42
CA LEU A 135 -29.60 32.22 15.75
C LEU A 135 -29.37 33.68 16.17
N LYS A 136 -28.17 34.24 16.00
CA LYS A 136 -27.89 35.63 16.38
C LYS A 136 -28.76 36.64 15.64
N ASP A 137 -28.89 36.48 14.33
CA ASP A 137 -29.56 37.45 13.44
C ASP A 137 -31.08 37.54 13.70
N ARG A 138 -31.68 36.55 14.36
CA ARG A 138 -33.13 36.50 14.62
C ARG A 138 -33.50 37.10 15.98
N THR A 139 -33.66 38.42 16.06
CA THR A 139 -34.02 39.16 17.29
C THR A 139 -35.53 39.40 17.45
N THR A 140 -36.39 38.58 16.85
CA THR A 140 -37.85 38.73 16.99
C THR A 140 -38.29 38.67 18.45
N SER A 141 -39.40 39.37 18.76
CA SER A 141 -40.08 39.34 20.05
C SER A 141 -40.42 37.90 20.47
N LEU A 142 -39.50 37.28 21.19
CA LEU A 142 -39.60 35.93 21.74
C LEU A 142 -39.98 36.03 23.22
N ASP A 143 -40.64 34.99 23.73
CA ASP A 143 -40.86 34.90 25.17
C ASP A 143 -39.53 34.71 25.93
N ASN A 144 -39.53 34.99 27.23
CA ASN A 144 -38.33 34.94 28.06
C ASN A 144 -37.68 33.53 28.05
N ALA A 145 -38.49 32.47 27.98
CA ALA A 145 -38.01 31.09 27.94
C ALA A 145 -37.25 30.79 26.64
N THR A 146 -37.81 31.15 25.48
CA THR A 146 -37.17 30.94 24.17
C THR A 146 -35.90 31.79 24.04
N MET A 147 -35.90 33.02 24.58
CA MET A 147 -34.69 33.86 24.64
C MET A 147 -33.58 33.25 25.50
N THR A 148 -33.93 32.64 26.64
CA THR A 148 -32.97 31.98 27.53
C THR A 148 -32.34 30.77 26.84
N LEU A 149 -33.16 29.90 26.24
CA LEU A 149 -32.68 28.73 25.50
C LEU A 149 -31.79 29.13 24.33
N LYS A 150 -32.24 30.11 23.52
CA LYS A 150 -31.48 30.65 22.40
C LYS A 150 -30.10 31.14 22.82
N THR A 151 -30.01 31.91 23.90
CA THR A 151 -28.74 32.43 24.42
C THR A 151 -27.81 31.30 24.84
N ALA A 152 -28.32 30.30 25.58
CA ALA A 152 -27.55 29.13 25.99
C ALA A 152 -27.05 28.30 24.80
N MET A 153 -27.88 28.11 23.76
CA MET A 153 -27.48 27.43 22.53
C MET A 153 -26.35 28.15 21.80
N VAL A 154 -26.43 29.48 21.68
CA VAL A 154 -25.39 30.29 21.03
C VAL A 154 -24.04 30.13 21.71
N GLU A 155 -23.99 30.16 23.05
CA GLU A 155 -22.73 29.94 23.78
C GLU A 155 -22.19 28.52 23.60
N ARG A 156 -23.05 27.50 23.70
CA ARG A 156 -22.65 26.11 23.46
C ARG A 156 -22.11 25.88 22.04
N ILE A 157 -22.74 26.47 21.02
CA ILE A 157 -22.26 26.36 19.64
C ILE A 157 -20.88 27.01 19.49
N LYS A 158 -20.60 28.13 20.15
CA LYS A 158 -19.26 28.74 20.13
C LYS A 158 -18.20 27.82 20.72
N GLU A 159 -18.48 27.20 21.87
CA GLU A 159 -17.57 26.22 22.49
C GLU A 159 -17.31 25.04 21.55
N ASN A 160 -18.38 24.50 20.95
CA ASN A 160 -18.31 23.41 19.98
C ASN A 160 -17.45 23.78 18.75
N ILE A 161 -17.59 25.00 18.22
CA ILE A 161 -16.73 25.48 17.12
C ILE A 161 -15.25 25.47 17.53
N GLN A 162 -14.92 25.91 18.75
CA GLN A 162 -13.53 25.89 19.22
C GLN A 162 -12.99 24.46 19.36
N ILE A 163 -13.81 23.52 19.83
CA ILE A 163 -13.45 22.09 19.92
C ILE A 163 -13.17 21.53 18.52
N VAL A 164 -14.07 21.76 17.55
CA VAL A 164 -13.90 21.27 16.18
C VAL A 164 -12.66 21.87 15.52
N ARG A 165 -12.38 23.16 15.74
CA ARG A 165 -11.12 23.79 15.29
C ARG A 165 -9.90 23.15 15.91
N GLY A 166 -9.94 22.85 17.22
CA GLY A 166 -8.88 22.12 17.91
C GLY A 166 -8.61 20.75 17.28
N TYR A 167 -9.66 20.02 16.89
CA TYR A 167 -9.53 18.77 16.15
C TYR A 167 -8.91 18.98 14.76
N ILE A 168 -9.40 19.95 13.99
CA ILE A 168 -8.84 20.25 12.65
C ILE A 168 -7.36 20.60 12.76
N THR A 169 -6.98 21.53 13.64
CA THR A 169 -5.58 21.92 13.86
C THR A 169 -4.74 20.74 14.35
N GLY A 170 -5.30 19.86 15.19
CA GLY A 170 -4.62 18.66 15.65
C GLY A 170 -4.31 17.66 14.52
N LEU A 171 -5.25 17.51 13.56
CA LEU A 171 -5.06 16.65 12.39
C LEU A 171 -4.18 17.30 11.30
N GLU A 172 -4.20 18.63 11.19
CA GLU A 172 -3.40 19.39 10.23
C GLU A 172 -1.94 19.52 10.65
N LYS A 173 -1.64 19.49 11.96
CA LYS A 173 -0.26 19.46 12.43
C LYS A 173 0.43 18.25 11.81
N PRO A 174 1.48 18.44 11.00
CA PRO A 174 2.21 17.35 10.41
C PRO A 174 2.76 16.49 11.55
N THR A 175 2.21 15.29 11.72
CA THR A 175 2.72 14.33 12.72
C THR A 175 4.15 13.88 12.40
N VAL A 176 4.60 14.17 11.18
CA VAL A 176 5.98 13.99 10.75
C VAL A 176 6.78 15.15 11.34
N ALA A 177 7.55 14.88 12.39
CA ALA A 177 8.53 15.83 12.89
C ALA A 177 9.36 16.36 11.69
N PRO A 178 9.55 17.68 11.55
CA PRO A 178 10.37 18.25 10.48
C PRO A 178 11.79 17.67 10.62
N GLY A 179 12.09 16.66 9.82
CA GLY A 179 13.28 15.80 9.97
C GLY A 179 13.06 14.31 9.72
N SER A 180 11.81 13.81 9.69
CA SER A 180 11.52 12.40 9.35
C SER A 180 10.78 12.23 8.02
N ALA A 181 11.07 13.07 7.02
CA ALA A 181 10.76 12.69 5.65
C ALA A 181 11.42 11.32 5.44
N ARG A 182 10.61 10.29 5.15
CA ARG A 182 11.15 8.96 4.86
C ARG A 182 11.92 9.08 3.55
N SER A 183 13.21 9.39 3.64
CA SER A 183 14.11 9.29 2.51
C SER A 183 14.23 7.81 2.18
N PHE A 184 13.79 7.42 1.00
CA PHE A 184 14.02 6.07 0.50
C PHE A 184 15.38 6.03 -0.18
N ASP A 185 16.27 5.16 0.27
CA ASP A 185 17.59 5.00 -0.35
C ASP A 185 17.45 4.33 -1.73
N THR A 186 17.67 5.14 -2.77
CA THR A 186 17.61 4.72 -4.18
C THR A 186 18.96 4.23 -4.71
N SER A 187 20.04 4.35 -3.92
CA SER A 187 21.40 4.03 -4.38
C SER A 187 21.52 2.59 -4.88
N LYS A 188 20.78 1.65 -4.29
CA LYS A 188 20.71 0.23 -4.71
C LYS A 188 20.14 0.02 -6.13
N PHE A 189 19.31 0.92 -6.63
CA PHE A 189 18.71 0.80 -7.97
C PHE A 189 19.59 1.43 -9.05
N VAL A 190 20.36 2.45 -8.68
CA VAL A 190 21.29 3.17 -9.56
C VAL A 190 22.60 2.41 -9.70
N ASN A 191 23.17 1.97 -8.58
CA ASN A 191 24.46 1.28 -8.54
C ASN A 191 24.25 -0.24 -8.60
N LYS A 192 24.17 -0.79 -9.82
CA LYS A 192 24.04 -2.24 -10.02
C LYS A 192 25.41 -2.92 -10.05
N PRO A 193 25.77 -3.75 -9.05
CA PRO A 193 27.07 -4.43 -9.00
C PRO A 193 27.33 -5.30 -10.23
N VAL A 194 26.26 -5.81 -10.85
CA VAL A 194 26.33 -6.67 -12.04
C VAL A 194 26.98 -6.00 -13.24
N LEU A 195 26.95 -4.66 -13.32
CA LEU A 195 27.60 -3.93 -14.41
C LEU A 195 29.14 -3.91 -14.30
N ASN A 196 29.68 -4.19 -13.11
CA ASN A 196 31.13 -4.27 -12.87
C ASN A 196 31.69 -5.70 -13.09
N LEU A 197 30.85 -6.67 -13.44
CA LEU A 197 31.29 -8.04 -13.68
C LEU A 197 32.04 -8.16 -15.02
N HIS A 198 32.87 -9.19 -15.12
CA HIS A 198 33.57 -9.51 -16.36
C HIS A 198 32.59 -9.68 -17.53
N ARG A 199 32.89 -9.10 -18.70
CA ARG A 199 31.96 -9.01 -19.84
C ARG A 199 31.44 -10.37 -20.31
N ILE A 200 32.32 -11.38 -20.36
CA ILE A 200 31.95 -12.74 -20.78
C ILE A 200 30.95 -13.36 -19.79
N TYR A 201 31.20 -13.18 -18.49
CA TYR A 201 30.32 -13.68 -17.43
C TYR A 201 28.94 -13.01 -17.52
N LEU A 202 28.92 -11.69 -17.69
CA LEU A 202 27.69 -10.93 -17.87
C LEU A 202 26.89 -11.41 -19.10
N SER A 203 27.56 -11.65 -20.23
CA SER A 203 26.92 -12.19 -21.44
C SER A 203 26.30 -13.57 -21.21
N VAL A 204 27.01 -14.47 -20.54
CA VAL A 204 26.50 -15.81 -20.21
C VAL A 204 25.26 -15.71 -19.33
N LEU A 205 25.30 -14.91 -18.25
CA LEU A 205 24.15 -14.73 -17.38
C LEU A 205 22.97 -14.09 -18.10
N TYR A 206 23.24 -13.10 -18.96
CA TYR A 206 22.22 -12.43 -19.75
C TYR A 206 21.53 -13.40 -20.73
N ILE A 207 22.28 -14.28 -21.39
CA ILE A 207 21.70 -15.29 -22.30
C ILE A 207 20.74 -16.21 -21.54
N VAL A 208 21.16 -16.75 -20.40
CA VAL A 208 20.28 -17.61 -19.58
C VAL A 208 19.03 -16.85 -19.15
N LEU A 209 19.21 -15.60 -18.71
CA LEU A 209 18.11 -14.76 -18.27
C LEU A 209 17.13 -14.46 -19.41
N ALA A 210 17.62 -14.08 -20.58
CA ALA A 210 16.81 -13.82 -21.78
C ALA A 210 16.05 -15.08 -22.20
N MET A 211 16.69 -16.25 -22.19
CA MET A 211 16.04 -17.53 -22.50
C MET A 211 14.98 -17.90 -21.46
N SER A 212 15.22 -17.62 -20.18
CA SER A 212 14.23 -17.84 -19.12
C SER A 212 13.00 -16.94 -19.27
N LEU A 213 13.22 -15.65 -19.55
CA LEU A 213 12.13 -14.66 -19.60
C LEU A 213 11.37 -14.66 -20.93
N LEU A 214 12.09 -14.68 -22.05
CA LEU A 214 11.51 -14.52 -23.39
C LEU A 214 11.06 -15.87 -23.96
N ALA A 215 11.91 -16.90 -23.84
CA ALA A 215 11.59 -18.25 -24.34
C ALA A 215 10.80 -19.10 -23.33
N LYS A 216 10.48 -18.54 -22.15
CA LYS A 216 9.69 -19.19 -21.09
C LYS A 216 10.26 -20.56 -20.69
N LEU A 217 11.58 -20.71 -20.70
CA LEU A 217 12.21 -21.96 -20.29
C LEU A 217 11.81 -22.31 -18.85
N SER A 218 11.56 -23.60 -18.62
CA SER A 218 11.30 -24.10 -17.28
C SER A 218 12.53 -23.90 -16.40
N ARG A 219 12.31 -23.75 -15.08
CA ARG A 219 13.41 -23.55 -14.12
C ARG A 219 14.47 -24.65 -14.18
N SER A 220 14.06 -25.90 -14.38
CA SER A 220 14.99 -27.03 -14.50
C SER A 220 15.88 -26.89 -15.73
N LEU A 221 15.33 -26.47 -16.88
CA LEU A 221 16.10 -26.23 -18.10
C LEU A 221 17.01 -25.01 -17.97
N SER A 222 16.56 -23.90 -17.38
CA SER A 222 17.41 -22.74 -17.12
C SER A 222 18.58 -23.08 -16.20
N ASN A 223 18.36 -23.88 -15.15
CA ASN A 223 19.42 -24.35 -14.25
C ASN A 223 20.38 -25.33 -14.96
N GLY A 224 19.86 -26.18 -15.86
CA GLY A 224 20.69 -27.02 -16.72
C GLY A 224 21.57 -26.20 -17.64
N LEU A 225 21.01 -25.19 -18.30
CA LEU A 225 21.73 -24.27 -19.18
C LEU A 225 22.81 -23.49 -18.42
N LEU A 226 22.54 -23.02 -17.19
CA LEU A 226 23.55 -22.39 -16.34
C LEU A 226 24.74 -23.31 -16.09
N ARG A 227 24.50 -24.58 -15.74
CA ARG A 227 25.57 -25.54 -15.51
C ARG A 227 26.38 -25.81 -16.77
N LEU A 228 25.71 -25.99 -17.92
CA LEU A 228 26.38 -26.19 -19.20
C LEU A 228 27.26 -25.00 -19.59
N LEU A 229 26.77 -23.77 -19.40
CA LEU A 229 27.53 -22.57 -19.69
C LEU A 229 28.67 -22.35 -18.69
N GLY A 230 28.50 -22.73 -17.42
CA GLY A 230 29.58 -22.73 -16.44
C GLY A 230 30.72 -23.69 -16.82
N LEU A 231 30.39 -24.92 -17.25
CA LEU A 231 31.38 -25.87 -17.75
C LEU A 231 32.07 -25.35 -19.03
N PHE A 232 31.31 -24.75 -19.94
CA PHE A 232 31.87 -24.13 -21.14
C PHE A 232 32.86 -23.01 -20.80
N LEU A 233 32.59 -22.18 -19.79
CA LEU A 233 33.52 -21.16 -19.32
C LEU A 233 34.79 -21.78 -18.75
N GLU A 234 34.67 -22.84 -17.95
CA GLU A 234 35.82 -23.56 -17.39
C GLU A 234 36.72 -24.13 -18.52
N ASP A 235 36.13 -24.74 -19.54
CA ASP A 235 36.86 -25.28 -20.69
C ASP A 235 37.57 -24.16 -21.48
N VAL A 236 36.87 -23.05 -21.76
CA VAL A 236 37.44 -21.88 -22.46
C VAL A 236 38.65 -21.30 -21.72
N TRP A 237 38.63 -21.31 -20.38
CA TRP A 237 39.75 -20.86 -19.57
C TRP A 237 40.89 -21.88 -19.51
N ARG A 238 40.57 -23.18 -19.47
CA ARG A 238 41.56 -24.25 -19.54
C ARG A 238 42.38 -24.19 -20.84
N ASP A 239 41.72 -23.95 -21.97
CA ASP A 239 42.38 -23.83 -23.28
C ASP A 239 43.36 -22.64 -23.36
N LYS A 240 43.17 -21.60 -22.54
CA LYS A 240 44.07 -20.44 -22.45
C LYS A 240 45.27 -20.66 -21.52
N GLY A 241 45.42 -21.85 -20.94
CA GLY A 241 46.44 -22.15 -19.95
C GLY A 241 45.93 -22.19 -18.51
N GLY A 242 44.61 -22.20 -18.31
CA GLY A 242 43.95 -22.24 -17.01
C GLY A 242 43.39 -20.87 -16.57
N PRO A 243 42.41 -20.86 -15.64
CA PRO A 243 41.86 -19.62 -15.11
C PRO A 243 42.90 -18.88 -14.27
N THR A 244 42.99 -17.56 -14.47
CA THR A 244 43.67 -16.68 -13.51
C THR A 244 42.99 -16.73 -12.13
N PRO A 245 43.66 -16.32 -11.04
CA PRO A 245 43.03 -16.32 -9.71
C PRO A 245 41.69 -15.58 -9.65
N ASP A 246 41.57 -14.46 -10.36
CA ASP A 246 40.34 -13.68 -10.45
C ASP A 246 39.24 -14.43 -11.24
N GLU A 247 39.60 -15.11 -12.33
CA GLU A 247 38.67 -15.93 -13.12
C GLU A 247 38.21 -17.18 -12.35
N ALA A 248 39.09 -17.78 -11.55
CA ALA A 248 38.74 -18.89 -10.68
C ALA A 248 37.73 -18.46 -9.61
N ALA A 249 37.90 -17.27 -9.01
CA ALA A 249 36.92 -16.71 -8.09
C ALA A 249 35.55 -16.48 -8.77
N ILE A 250 35.54 -16.03 -10.03
CA ILE A 250 34.30 -15.87 -10.81
C ILE A 250 33.61 -17.23 -11.09
N LEU A 251 34.38 -18.29 -11.37
CA LEU A 251 33.84 -19.65 -11.53
C LEU A 251 33.20 -20.17 -10.24
N ASP A 252 33.88 -19.96 -9.11
CA ASP A 252 33.40 -20.41 -7.80
C ASP A 252 32.10 -19.70 -7.42
N ASP A 253 31.98 -18.41 -7.74
CA ASP A 253 30.77 -17.60 -7.53
C ASP A 253 29.70 -17.77 -8.63
N PHE A 254 29.92 -18.65 -9.62
CA PHE A 254 28.98 -18.82 -10.72
C PHE A 254 27.62 -19.35 -10.23
N PRO A 255 26.49 -18.69 -10.57
CA PRO A 255 25.19 -19.02 -10.02
C PRO A 255 24.68 -20.37 -10.51
N LYS A 256 24.33 -21.22 -9.55
CA LYS A 256 23.79 -22.57 -9.81
C LYS A 256 22.26 -22.60 -10.00
N ASP A 257 21.60 -21.47 -9.74
CA ASP A 257 20.14 -21.32 -9.84
C ASP A 257 19.76 -20.03 -10.57
N ILE A 258 18.77 -20.11 -11.47
CA ILE A 258 18.21 -18.98 -12.20
C ILE A 258 17.66 -17.89 -11.27
N ARG A 259 17.22 -18.24 -10.05
CA ARG A 259 16.80 -17.26 -9.05
C ARG A 259 17.97 -16.37 -8.61
N SER A 260 19.16 -16.94 -8.41
CA SER A 260 20.36 -16.17 -8.08
C SER A 260 20.72 -15.20 -9.20
N VAL A 261 20.56 -15.61 -10.47
CA VAL A 261 20.73 -14.72 -11.62
C VAL A 261 19.69 -13.59 -11.60
N ARG A 262 18.40 -13.91 -11.44
CA ARG A 262 17.33 -12.89 -11.37
C ARG A 262 17.55 -11.90 -10.23
N LYS A 263 18.01 -12.39 -9.08
CA LYS A 263 18.37 -11.56 -7.93
C LYS A 263 19.58 -10.67 -8.23
N ALA A 264 20.62 -11.19 -8.89
CA ALA A 264 21.77 -10.40 -9.30
C ALA A 264 21.36 -9.24 -10.22
N PHE A 265 20.47 -9.49 -11.19
CA PHE A 265 19.94 -8.45 -12.09
C PHE A 265 18.87 -7.53 -11.45
N ASP A 266 18.55 -7.73 -10.16
CA ASP A 266 17.51 -7.00 -9.43
C ASP A 266 16.14 -7.04 -10.15
N LEU A 267 15.78 -8.24 -10.64
CA LEU A 267 14.50 -8.49 -11.32
C LEU A 267 13.42 -9.04 -10.40
N GLU A 268 13.77 -9.38 -9.16
CA GLU A 268 12.81 -9.82 -8.17
C GLU A 268 12.25 -8.58 -7.44
N PRO A 269 10.92 -8.43 -7.33
CA PRO A 269 10.36 -7.31 -6.61
C PRO A 269 10.77 -7.38 -5.13
N THR A 270 11.08 -6.22 -4.53
CA THR A 270 11.18 -6.14 -3.08
C THR A 270 9.80 -6.41 -2.49
N THR A 271 9.69 -7.49 -1.73
CA THR A 271 8.44 -7.89 -1.08
C THR A 271 8.57 -7.86 0.43
N ILE A 272 7.50 -7.40 1.06
CA ILE A 272 7.29 -7.51 2.50
C ILE A 272 6.29 -8.64 2.76
N ILE A 273 6.55 -9.46 3.78
CA ILE A 273 5.68 -10.59 4.10
C ILE A 273 4.63 -10.14 5.10
N TRP A 274 3.36 -10.16 4.69
CA TRP A 274 2.23 -9.94 5.57
C TRP A 274 1.68 -11.27 6.10
N ALA A 275 0.96 -11.21 7.20
CA ALA A 275 0.24 -12.36 7.74
C ALA A 275 -1.22 -12.34 7.29
N CYS A 276 -1.71 -13.44 6.74
CA CYS A 276 -3.12 -13.60 6.40
C CYS A 276 -3.82 -14.48 7.45
N CYS A 277 -4.95 -14.02 8.02
CA CYS A 277 -5.73 -14.82 8.98
C CYS A 277 -6.21 -16.11 8.27
N PRO A 278 -5.89 -17.31 8.79
CA PRO A 278 -6.30 -18.56 8.15
C PRO A 278 -7.83 -18.77 8.20
N LYS A 279 -8.55 -18.07 9.08
CA LYS A 279 -10.02 -18.16 9.21
C LYS A 279 -10.77 -17.20 8.29
N CYS A 280 -10.42 -15.92 8.27
CA CYS A 280 -11.17 -14.89 7.54
C CYS A 280 -10.43 -14.30 6.32
N SER A 281 -9.19 -14.74 6.07
CA SER A 281 -8.32 -14.24 4.99
C SER A 281 -7.95 -12.76 5.05
N PHE A 282 -8.25 -12.04 6.14
CA PHE A 282 -7.82 -10.65 6.34
C PHE A 282 -6.29 -10.58 6.45
N THR A 283 -5.69 -9.56 5.82
CA THR A 283 -4.23 -9.38 5.77
C THR A 283 -3.76 -8.35 6.78
N HIS A 284 -2.61 -8.62 7.41
CA HIS A 284 -2.06 -7.83 8.48
C HIS A 284 -0.59 -7.50 8.20
N ARG A 285 -0.27 -6.19 8.16
CA ARG A 285 1.11 -5.69 7.96
C ARG A 285 1.98 -5.92 9.19
N SER A 286 1.46 -5.63 10.38
CA SER A 286 2.04 -5.96 11.68
C SER A 286 1.29 -7.17 12.28
N PHE A 287 1.84 -7.83 13.30
CA PHE A 287 1.13 -8.89 14.00
C PHE A 287 0.28 -8.26 15.13
N PRO A 288 -0.99 -7.87 14.90
CA PRO A 288 -1.80 -7.33 15.99
C PRO A 288 -1.99 -8.40 17.06
N GLU A 289 -1.98 -7.98 18.33
CA GLU A 289 -2.24 -8.90 19.45
C GLU A 289 -3.65 -9.52 19.36
N LYS A 290 -4.60 -8.77 18.82
CA LYS A 290 -6.01 -9.16 18.71
C LYS A 290 -6.51 -8.97 17.27
N PRO A 291 -6.29 -9.95 16.38
CA PRO A 291 -6.90 -9.91 15.05
C PRO A 291 -8.42 -10.02 15.16
N PRO A 292 -9.20 -9.50 14.19
CA PRO A 292 -10.67 -9.46 14.26
C PRO A 292 -11.31 -10.85 14.41
N CYS A 293 -10.65 -11.89 13.87
CA CYS A 293 -11.05 -13.29 13.95
C CYS A 293 -10.57 -14.02 15.23
N ASN A 294 -9.77 -13.37 16.09
CA ASN A 294 -8.98 -13.96 17.19
C ASN A 294 -8.19 -15.23 16.79
N ALA A 295 -7.94 -15.43 15.50
CA ALA A 295 -7.16 -16.57 15.02
C ALA A 295 -5.67 -16.27 15.22
N ARG A 296 -4.91 -17.29 15.62
CA ARG A 296 -3.46 -17.22 15.68
C ARG A 296 -2.91 -16.95 14.26
N LEU A 297 -2.10 -15.89 14.11
CA LEU A 297 -1.52 -15.50 12.81
C LEU A 297 -0.12 -16.10 12.56
N THR A 298 0.61 -16.46 13.63
CA THR A 298 2.00 -16.93 13.55
C THR A 298 2.20 -18.29 14.17
N THR A 299 3.06 -19.11 13.58
CA THR A 299 3.64 -20.31 14.20
C THR A 299 5.11 -20.10 14.55
N ARG A 300 5.69 -20.96 15.40
CA ARG A 300 7.13 -20.95 15.66
C ARG A 300 7.82 -21.91 14.70
N LYS A 301 8.90 -21.48 14.06
CA LYS A 301 9.74 -22.31 13.19
C LYS A 301 11.19 -22.13 13.60
N VAL A 302 11.97 -23.21 13.61
CA VAL A 302 13.41 -23.13 13.83
C VAL A 302 14.08 -22.72 12.51
N GLN A 303 14.72 -21.56 12.48
CA GLN A 303 15.52 -21.08 11.35
C GLN A 303 16.94 -20.80 11.85
N LYS A 304 17.95 -21.39 11.20
CA LYS A 304 19.36 -21.27 11.60
C LYS A 304 19.61 -21.59 13.10
N GLY A 305 18.85 -22.54 13.66
CA GLY A 305 18.95 -22.93 15.07
C GLY A 305 18.11 -22.09 16.05
N GLU A 306 17.52 -20.97 15.61
CA GLU A 306 16.74 -20.08 16.46
C GLU A 306 15.23 -20.26 16.26
N SER A 307 14.45 -20.17 17.34
CA SER A 307 12.98 -20.25 17.30
C SER A 307 12.38 -18.90 16.90
N VAL A 308 12.05 -18.74 15.61
CA VAL A 308 11.49 -17.51 15.06
C VAL A 308 9.97 -17.65 14.87
N ARG A 309 9.21 -16.57 15.10
CA ARG A 309 7.78 -16.51 14.75
C ARG A 309 7.63 -16.23 13.26
N VAL A 310 6.95 -17.13 12.54
CA VAL A 310 6.66 -16.98 11.10
C VAL A 310 5.14 -16.97 10.89
N PRO A 311 4.63 -16.23 9.88
CA PRO A 311 3.20 -16.25 9.56
C PRO A 311 2.75 -17.67 9.17
N ILE A 312 1.57 -18.09 9.65
CA ILE A 312 0.95 -19.38 9.28
C ILE A 312 0.62 -19.37 7.78
N ARG A 313 0.10 -18.25 7.28
CA ARG A 313 -0.18 -18.00 5.87
C ARG A 313 0.54 -16.72 5.43
N PRO A 314 1.80 -16.82 4.94
CA PRO A 314 2.50 -15.66 4.41
C PRO A 314 1.78 -15.13 3.17
N TYR A 315 1.65 -13.82 3.08
CA TYR A 315 1.15 -13.13 1.91
C TYR A 315 2.20 -12.10 1.46
N PRO A 316 2.96 -12.39 0.38
CA PRO A 316 3.96 -11.47 -0.11
C PRO A 316 3.27 -10.26 -0.73
N VAL A 317 3.58 -9.08 -0.21
CA VAL A 317 3.12 -7.79 -0.75
C VAL A 317 4.30 -7.08 -1.33
N GLN A 318 4.17 -6.54 -2.53
CA GLN A 318 5.20 -5.69 -3.11
C GLN A 318 5.30 -4.41 -2.28
N ASP A 319 6.51 -4.08 -1.84
CA ASP A 319 6.74 -2.82 -1.14
C ASP A 319 6.55 -1.66 -2.14
N PHE A 320 5.55 -0.83 -1.89
CA PHE A 320 5.17 0.25 -2.79
C PHE A 320 6.29 1.29 -2.91
N ASP A 321 6.94 1.65 -1.79
CA ASP A 321 8.01 2.64 -1.79
C ASP A 321 9.20 2.12 -2.61
N ALA A 322 9.56 0.85 -2.41
CA ALA A 322 10.62 0.19 -3.17
C ALA A 322 10.26 0.03 -4.65
N PHE A 323 9.00 -0.25 -4.98
CA PHE A 323 8.52 -0.34 -6.35
C PHE A 323 8.61 1.00 -7.08
N VAL A 324 8.09 2.07 -6.48
CA VAL A 324 8.12 3.42 -7.06
C VAL A 324 9.56 3.89 -7.23
N ALA A 325 10.40 3.73 -6.20
CA ALA A 325 11.81 4.07 -6.28
C ALA A 325 12.53 3.28 -7.40
N SER A 326 12.28 1.97 -7.50
CA SER A 326 12.83 1.13 -8.58
C SER A 326 12.36 1.58 -9.96
N LEU A 327 11.07 1.92 -10.11
CA LEU A 327 10.48 2.36 -11.36
C LEU A 327 11.10 3.69 -11.82
N LEU A 328 11.19 4.67 -10.93
CA LEU A 328 11.74 6.00 -11.23
C LEU A 328 13.24 5.95 -11.54
N CYS A 329 13.99 5.06 -10.89
CA CYS A 329 15.42 4.87 -11.17
C CYS A 329 15.73 4.11 -12.48
N ARG A 330 14.72 3.69 -13.26
CA ARG A 330 14.97 3.00 -14.53
C ARG A 330 15.40 3.99 -15.61
N PRO A 331 16.48 3.69 -16.36
CA PRO A 331 16.88 4.53 -17.48
C PRO A 331 15.73 4.79 -18.46
N GLY A 332 15.51 6.06 -18.78
CA GLY A 332 14.49 6.51 -19.73
C GLY A 332 13.07 6.67 -19.16
N ILE A 333 12.76 6.22 -17.93
CA ILE A 333 11.43 6.44 -17.34
C ILE A 333 11.19 7.92 -17.08
N GLU A 334 12.17 8.65 -16.56
CA GLU A 334 12.07 10.10 -16.36
C GLU A 334 11.81 10.84 -17.68
N ASP A 335 12.48 10.44 -18.76
CA ASP A 335 12.25 11.04 -20.08
C ASP A 335 10.84 10.77 -20.61
N VAL A 336 10.30 9.58 -20.34
CA VAL A 336 8.92 9.23 -20.70
C VAL A 336 7.92 10.04 -19.88
N ILE A 337 8.15 10.19 -18.57
CA ILE A 337 7.32 11.04 -17.70
C ILE A 337 7.37 12.49 -18.19
N ARG A 338 8.56 13.03 -18.47
CA ARG A 338 8.76 14.40 -18.98
C ARG A 338 8.03 14.62 -20.30
N LYS A 339 8.16 13.69 -21.26
CA LYS A 339 7.42 13.73 -22.52
C LYS A 339 5.91 13.70 -22.32
N GLY A 340 5.42 12.90 -21.38
CA GLY A 340 4.01 12.87 -21.01
C GLY A 340 3.54 14.23 -20.46
N MET A 341 4.32 14.83 -19.57
CA MET A 341 4.03 16.15 -18.98
C MET A 341 4.02 17.27 -20.03
N ASP A 342 4.97 17.27 -20.96
CA ASP A 342 5.01 18.23 -22.07
C ASP A 342 3.75 18.13 -22.94
N LEU A 343 3.21 16.93 -23.13
CA LEU A 343 1.96 16.73 -23.86
C LEU A 343 0.75 17.27 -23.08
N VAL A 344 0.73 17.13 -21.75
CA VAL A 344 -0.34 17.70 -20.90
C VAL A 344 -0.38 19.21 -21.00
N LEU A 345 0.80 19.86 -20.98
CA LEU A 345 0.89 21.31 -21.04
C LEU A 345 0.51 21.87 -22.42
N LYS A 346 0.65 21.07 -23.48
CA LYS A 346 0.36 21.47 -24.87
C LYS A 346 -1.04 21.11 -25.35
N GLN A 347 -1.76 20.22 -24.68
CA GLN A 347 -3.08 19.78 -25.11
C GLN A 347 -4.17 20.79 -24.74
N GLU A 348 -4.78 21.39 -25.76
CA GLU A 348 -6.04 22.14 -25.64
C GLU A 348 -7.27 21.20 -25.57
N ASP A 349 -7.12 19.93 -25.98
CA ASP A 349 -8.21 18.97 -26.07
C ASP A 349 -8.36 18.08 -24.82
N PHE A 350 -9.59 18.01 -24.30
CA PHE A 350 -9.98 17.40 -23.02
C PHE A 350 -9.95 15.85 -22.97
N TYR A 351 -9.25 15.16 -23.88
CA TYR A 351 -9.21 13.70 -23.87
C TYR A 351 -8.14 13.18 -22.90
N LEU A 352 -8.62 12.51 -21.84
CA LEU A 352 -7.78 11.72 -20.93
C LEU A 352 -7.13 10.55 -21.67
N GLN A 353 -5.89 10.72 -22.12
CA GLN A 353 -5.09 9.64 -22.72
C GLN A 353 -4.26 8.91 -21.67
N ASP A 354 -3.89 9.60 -20.59
CA ASP A 354 -3.11 9.05 -19.48
C ASP A 354 -3.63 9.59 -18.14
N VAL A 355 -3.28 8.92 -17.03
CA VAL A 355 -3.63 9.30 -15.66
C VAL A 355 -3.15 10.71 -15.35
N ILE A 356 -1.98 11.12 -15.89
CA ILE A 356 -1.43 12.48 -15.76
C ILE A 356 -2.30 13.58 -16.39
N HIS A 357 -3.25 13.23 -17.26
CA HIS A 357 -4.22 14.20 -17.83
C HIS A 357 -5.41 14.46 -16.88
N GLY A 358 -5.53 13.69 -15.80
CA GLY A 358 -6.56 13.85 -14.78
C GLY A 358 -6.55 15.24 -14.16
N SER A 359 -7.72 15.86 -14.04
CA SER A 359 -7.86 17.17 -13.36
C SER A 359 -7.30 17.14 -11.95
N ALA A 360 -7.48 16.01 -11.25
CA ALA A 360 -6.94 15.81 -9.91
C ALA A 360 -5.43 16.02 -9.83
N LEU A 361 -4.63 15.52 -10.79
CA LEU A 361 -3.18 15.71 -10.77
C LEU A 361 -2.76 17.12 -11.18
N ARG A 362 -3.51 17.77 -12.07
CA ARG A 362 -3.28 19.18 -12.47
C ARG A 362 -3.58 20.17 -11.35
N GLU A 363 -4.53 19.84 -10.48
CA GLU A 363 -4.96 20.68 -9.37
C GLU A 363 -4.10 20.50 -8.10
N ILE A 364 -3.30 19.43 -8.01
CA ILE A 364 -2.38 19.25 -6.88
C ILE A 364 -1.33 20.36 -6.96
N LYS A 365 -1.29 21.17 -5.91
CA LYS A 365 -0.30 22.23 -5.75
C LYS A 365 0.90 21.74 -4.95
N GLY A 366 2.10 22.11 -5.38
CA GLY A 366 3.33 21.96 -4.60
C GLY A 366 3.32 22.84 -3.34
N PRO A 367 4.32 22.69 -2.46
CA PRO A 367 4.51 23.55 -1.29
C PRO A 367 4.64 25.04 -1.63
N ASP A 368 5.04 25.35 -2.87
CA ASP A 368 5.18 26.68 -3.45
C ASP A 368 3.85 27.26 -4.00
N GLY A 369 2.77 26.48 -3.95
CA GLY A 369 1.45 26.87 -4.45
C GLY A 369 1.29 26.80 -5.98
N ARG A 370 2.33 26.38 -6.72
CA ARG A 370 2.27 26.12 -8.17
C ARG A 370 1.74 24.72 -8.42
N ALA A 371 1.35 24.41 -9.66
CA ALA A 371 0.97 23.03 -9.99
C ALA A 371 2.16 22.11 -9.72
N PHE A 372 1.93 20.93 -9.14
CA PHE A 372 2.99 19.96 -8.87
C PHE A 372 3.75 19.53 -10.15
N ALA A 373 3.09 19.67 -11.30
CA ALA A 373 3.70 19.44 -12.61
C ALA A 373 4.72 20.52 -13.03
N ASP A 374 4.66 21.73 -12.46
CA ASP A 374 5.51 22.86 -12.80
C ASP A 374 6.79 22.87 -11.94
N GLY A 375 7.50 21.74 -11.91
CA GLY A 375 8.74 21.59 -11.15
C GLY A 375 9.74 22.73 -11.43
N PRO A 376 10.58 23.12 -10.45
CA PRO A 376 11.53 24.22 -10.64
C PRO A 376 12.48 23.92 -11.78
N ALA A 377 12.75 24.92 -12.63
CA ALA A 377 13.61 24.76 -13.81
C ALA A 377 15.05 24.30 -13.49
N GLU A 378 15.46 24.40 -12.22
CA GLU A 378 16.78 23.99 -11.72
C GLU A 378 16.85 22.49 -11.36
N GLU A 379 15.70 21.83 -11.18
CA GLU A 379 15.60 20.38 -10.94
C GLU A 379 15.29 19.58 -12.22
N ILE A 380 15.19 20.26 -13.37
CA ILE A 380 14.94 19.71 -14.71
C ILE A 380 16.25 19.67 -15.49
#